data_AF-A0AAN6AV30-F1
#
_entry.id   AF-A0AAN6AV30-F1
#
_cell.length_a   1.000
_cell.length_b   1.000
_cell.length_c   1.000
_cell.angle_alpha   90.00
_cell.angle_beta   90.00
_cell.angle_gamma   90.00
#
_symmetry.space_group_name_H-M   'P 1'
#
loop_
_entity.id
_entity.type
_entity.pdbx_description
1 polymer ?
#
loop_
_entity_poly.entity_id
_entity_poly.type
_entity_poly.pdbx_seq_one_letter_code
_entity_poly.pdbx_strand_id
1 'polypeptide(L)'
;MAQDSKRGSELVEVIKSDDVTDLFKEYGEIAIDSALESGTLESIPLLNTLVGIFKTVSSVHDRRFTEKLIRFISGFADLDDATRINMANRLNENDKFAGKAGDRLIEIIDRMESENKPEIAAAFLKAFAFEHIDFITLRRLMVALERIPSFEIDELDTFSKYDENNHHQISDEALLLSFVNAGLGKNNGGFEGGIILPTDLCAVFVRFKGFKPE
;
A
#
# COMPACT_ATOMS: atom_id res chain seq x y z
N MET A 1 19.08 20.13 3.22
CA MET A 1 18.27 19.05 2.62
C MET A 1 17.39 18.49 3.73
N ALA A 2 16.11 18.25 3.47
CA ALA A 2 15.28 17.55 4.43
C ALA A 2 15.81 16.11 4.57
N GLN A 3 15.88 15.62 5.80
CA GLN A 3 16.32 14.26 6.09
C GLN A 3 15.20 13.56 6.86
N ASP A 4 15.05 12.27 6.60
CA ASP A 4 14.20 11.38 7.37
C ASP A 4 14.51 11.49 8.86
N SER A 5 13.48 11.32 9.69
CA SER A 5 13.69 11.07 11.10
C SER A 5 14.51 9.78 11.30
N LYS A 6 14.96 9.55 12.53
CA LYS A 6 15.59 8.27 12.89
C LYS A 6 14.72 7.07 12.49
N ARG A 7 13.41 7.17 12.76
CA ARG A 7 12.41 6.14 12.46
C ARG A 7 12.25 5.92 10.95
N GLY A 8 12.15 7.00 10.19
CA GLY A 8 12.07 6.93 8.73
C GLY A 8 13.33 6.30 8.14
N SER A 9 14.50 6.69 8.62
CA SER A 9 15.77 6.12 8.17
C SER A 9 15.86 4.62 8.49
N GLU A 10 15.48 4.22 9.70
CA GLU A 10 15.43 2.80 10.10
C GLU A 10 14.50 1.98 9.21
N LEU A 11 13.30 2.49 8.88
CA LEU A 11 12.39 1.80 7.95
C LEU A 11 12.99 1.62 6.56
N VAL A 12 13.64 2.66 6.03
CA VAL A 12 14.28 2.60 4.70
C VAL A 12 15.42 1.58 4.70
N GLU A 13 16.22 1.51 5.76
CA GLU A 13 17.29 0.53 5.87
C GLU A 13 16.74 -0.91 6.00
N VAL A 14 15.64 -1.10 6.73
CA VAL A 14 14.93 -2.38 6.77
C VAL A 14 14.48 -2.81 5.38
N ILE A 15 13.83 -1.95 4.60
CA ILE A 15 13.37 -2.30 3.24
C ILE A 15 14.55 -2.73 2.35
N LYS A 16 15.73 -2.15 2.56
CA LYS A 16 16.94 -2.46 1.79
C LYS A 16 17.69 -3.70 2.28
N SER A 17 17.43 -4.19 3.50
CA SER A 17 18.20 -5.28 4.09
C SER A 17 17.80 -6.64 3.52
N ASP A 18 18.70 -7.61 3.68
CA ASP A 18 18.48 -9.01 3.28
C ASP A 18 17.45 -9.69 4.20
N ASP A 19 17.18 -9.12 5.38
CA ASP A 19 16.22 -9.63 6.36
C ASP A 19 14.80 -9.71 5.78
N VAL A 20 14.47 -8.85 4.81
CA VAL A 20 13.19 -8.87 4.08
C VAL A 20 13.06 -10.15 3.26
N THR A 21 14.15 -10.62 2.67
CA THR A 21 14.18 -11.87 1.90
C THR A 21 14.10 -13.07 2.85
N ASP A 22 14.73 -12.99 4.02
CA ASP A 22 14.71 -14.05 5.02
C ASP A 22 13.33 -14.23 5.65
N LEU A 23 12.56 -13.14 5.86
CA LEU A 23 11.13 -13.20 6.18
C LEU A 23 10.35 -14.13 5.25
N PHE A 24 10.60 -14.06 3.94
CA PHE A 24 9.89 -14.88 2.96
C PHE A 24 10.41 -16.31 2.90
N LYS A 25 11.72 -16.54 3.04
CA LYS A 25 12.26 -17.91 3.10
C LYS A 25 11.73 -18.68 4.31
N GLU A 26 11.59 -18.01 5.44
CA GLU A 26 11.21 -18.64 6.70
C GLU A 26 9.69 -18.78 6.86
N TYR A 27 8.90 -17.88 6.24
CA TYR A 27 7.45 -17.82 6.42
C TYR A 27 6.62 -17.79 5.13
N GLY A 28 7.22 -17.98 3.95
CA GLY A 28 6.51 -17.88 2.66
C GLY A 28 5.36 -18.89 2.49
N GLU A 29 5.39 -20.02 3.21
CA GLU A 29 4.28 -20.99 3.26
C GLU A 29 3.24 -20.69 4.35
N ILE A 30 3.57 -19.82 5.30
CA ILE A 30 2.72 -19.49 6.44
C ILE A 30 1.96 -18.21 6.10
N ALA A 31 0.63 -18.24 6.23
CA ALA A 31 -0.16 -17.02 6.14
C ALA A 31 0.34 -16.01 7.17
N ILE A 32 0.62 -14.77 6.75
CA ILE A 32 1.10 -13.70 7.65
C ILE A 32 0.19 -13.58 8.88
N ASP A 33 -1.12 -13.76 8.69
CA ASP A 33 -2.12 -13.80 9.77
C ASP A 33 -1.79 -14.87 10.82
N SER A 34 -1.52 -16.10 10.39
CA SER A 34 -1.16 -17.20 11.28
C SER A 34 0.19 -16.96 11.97
N ALA A 35 1.15 -16.34 11.29
CA ALA A 35 2.45 -15.99 11.86
C ALA A 35 2.34 -14.88 12.93
N LEU A 36 1.46 -13.89 12.72
CA LEU A 36 1.16 -12.82 13.67
C LEU A 36 0.39 -13.34 14.90
N GLU A 37 -0.58 -14.24 14.71
CA GLU A 37 -1.37 -14.82 15.81
C GLU A 37 -0.54 -15.73 16.72
N SER A 38 0.37 -16.51 16.14
CA SER A 38 1.20 -17.47 16.86
C SER A 38 2.39 -16.84 17.62
N GLY A 39 2.67 -15.55 17.41
CA GLY A 39 3.86 -14.88 17.96
C GLY A 39 5.17 -15.36 17.31
N THR A 40 5.10 -16.19 16.26
CA THR A 40 6.28 -16.81 15.63
C THR A 40 7.16 -15.78 14.93
N LEU A 41 6.64 -14.59 14.63
CA LEU A 41 7.43 -13.52 14.04
C LEU A 41 8.41 -12.89 15.06
N GLU A 42 8.19 -13.04 16.38
CA GLU A 42 9.07 -12.49 17.43
C GLU A 42 10.51 -13.03 17.39
N SER A 43 10.75 -14.16 16.71
CA SER A 43 12.09 -14.72 16.53
C SER A 43 12.90 -14.07 15.40
N ILE A 44 12.31 -13.19 14.60
CA ILE A 44 12.96 -12.61 13.42
C ILE A 44 13.80 -11.40 13.83
N PRO A 45 15.09 -11.34 13.47
CA PRO A 45 15.95 -10.18 13.75
C PRO A 45 15.34 -8.83 13.31
N LEU A 46 14.63 -8.85 12.18
CA LEU A 46 13.91 -7.71 11.62
C LEU A 46 12.83 -7.14 12.54
N LEU A 47 12.13 -7.99 13.30
CA LEU A 47 11.10 -7.53 14.22
C LEU A 47 11.69 -6.66 15.33
N ASN A 48 12.90 -6.96 15.81
CA ASN A 48 13.54 -6.12 16.81
C ASN A 48 13.81 -4.70 16.27
N THR A 49 14.13 -4.57 15.00
CA THR A 49 14.28 -3.26 14.33
C THR A 49 12.92 -2.57 14.22
N LEU A 50 11.87 -3.26 13.74
CA LEU A 50 10.52 -2.68 13.60
C LEU A 50 9.89 -2.27 14.93
N VAL A 51 10.03 -3.09 15.96
CA VAL A 51 9.65 -2.77 17.34
C VAL A 51 10.49 -1.61 17.88
N GLY A 52 11.79 -1.56 17.53
CA GLY A 52 12.71 -0.48 17.86
C GLY A 52 12.33 0.88 17.26
N ILE A 53 11.69 0.90 16.08
CA ILE A 53 11.15 2.12 15.48
C ILE A 53 10.08 2.71 16.41
N PHE A 54 9.22 1.89 17.04
CA PHE A 54 8.07 2.38 17.82
C PHE A 54 8.27 2.40 19.34
N LYS A 55 9.28 1.72 19.89
CA LYS A 55 9.75 1.72 21.30
C LYS A 55 8.70 1.44 22.40
N THR A 56 7.43 1.27 22.06
CA THR A 56 6.36 1.07 23.04
C THR A 56 5.37 0.05 22.48
N VAL A 57 5.53 -1.24 22.82
CA VAL A 57 4.58 -2.30 22.41
C VAL A 57 3.36 -2.36 23.34
N SER A 58 3.17 -1.37 24.23
CA SER A 58 2.18 -1.46 25.31
C SER A 58 0.78 -0.98 24.93
N SER A 59 0.56 -0.44 23.72
CA SER A 59 -0.77 0.01 23.27
C SER A 59 -1.30 -0.82 22.09
N VAL A 60 -2.63 -1.01 22.04
CA VAL A 60 -3.32 -1.69 20.94
C VAL A 60 -3.03 -1.02 19.60
N HIS A 61 -2.85 0.30 19.60
CA HIS A 61 -2.49 1.07 18.41
C HIS A 61 -1.11 0.65 17.88
N ASP A 62 -0.11 0.58 18.77
CA ASP A 62 1.26 0.23 18.39
C ASP A 62 1.35 -1.20 17.85
N ARG A 63 0.56 -2.12 18.41
CA ARG A 63 0.43 -3.48 17.87
C ARG A 63 -0.15 -3.48 16.46
N ARG A 64 -1.30 -2.83 16.23
CA ARG A 64 -1.93 -2.77 14.90
C ARG A 64 -1.04 -2.10 13.87
N PHE A 65 -0.33 -1.06 14.26
CA PHE A 65 0.62 -0.40 13.39
C PHE A 65 1.81 -1.32 13.04
N THR A 66 2.35 -2.04 14.03
CA THR A 66 3.42 -3.02 13.81
C THR A 66 2.97 -4.13 12.85
N GLU A 67 1.75 -4.65 13.03
CA GLU A 67 1.13 -5.62 12.11
C GLU A 67 1.07 -5.08 10.67
N LYS A 68 0.66 -3.82 10.49
CA LYS A 68 0.65 -3.16 9.16
C LYS A 68 2.04 -3.03 8.55
N LEU A 69 3.04 -2.63 9.35
CA LEU A 69 4.42 -2.55 8.87
C LEU A 69 4.96 -3.90 8.41
N ILE A 70 4.70 -4.97 9.18
CA ILE A 70 5.14 -6.32 8.84
C ILE A 70 4.54 -6.73 7.51
N ARG A 71 3.20 -6.61 7.34
CA ARG A 71 2.51 -6.92 6.08
C ARG A 71 3.07 -6.14 4.89
N PHE A 72 3.27 -4.84 5.08
CA PHE A 72 3.83 -3.95 4.06
C PHE A 72 5.25 -4.38 3.64
N ILE A 73 6.13 -4.65 4.60
CA ILE A 73 7.53 -5.03 4.33
C ILE A 73 7.60 -6.41 3.68
N SER A 74 6.80 -7.37 4.15
CA SER A 74 6.69 -8.71 3.55
C SER A 74 6.25 -8.66 2.08
N GLY A 75 5.56 -7.60 1.67
CA GLY A 75 5.18 -7.38 0.26
C GLY A 75 6.36 -7.16 -0.70
N PHE A 76 7.58 -6.94 -0.19
CA PHE A 76 8.81 -6.78 -0.99
C PHE A 76 9.72 -8.01 -0.98
N ALA A 77 9.32 -9.08 -0.30
CA ALA A 77 10.20 -10.22 -0.08
C ALA A 77 10.41 -11.11 -1.31
N ASP A 78 9.61 -10.88 -2.37
CA ASP A 78 9.79 -11.43 -3.72
C ASP A 78 10.77 -10.62 -4.58
N LEU A 79 11.22 -9.45 -4.12
CA LEU A 79 12.20 -8.63 -4.83
C LEU A 79 13.63 -9.01 -4.49
N ASP A 80 14.57 -8.77 -5.39
CA ASP A 80 16.00 -8.78 -5.06
C ASP A 80 16.44 -7.47 -4.38
N ASP A 81 17.62 -7.50 -3.74
CA ASP A 81 18.15 -6.36 -2.99
C ASP A 81 18.35 -5.14 -3.89
N ALA A 82 18.81 -5.37 -5.13
CA ALA A 82 19.04 -4.31 -6.11
C ALA A 82 17.74 -3.54 -6.43
N THR A 83 16.63 -4.25 -6.59
CA THR A 83 15.32 -3.66 -6.85
C THR A 83 14.80 -2.92 -5.63
N ARG A 84 14.92 -3.48 -4.42
CA ARG A 84 14.52 -2.79 -3.18
C ARG A 84 15.33 -1.51 -2.94
N ILE A 85 16.63 -1.56 -3.17
CA ILE A 85 17.53 -0.39 -3.09
C ILE A 85 17.16 0.65 -4.14
N ASN A 86 16.95 0.25 -5.40
CA ASN A 86 16.54 1.15 -6.47
C ASN A 86 15.21 1.86 -6.14
N MET A 87 14.21 1.10 -5.69
CA MET A 87 12.91 1.63 -5.25
C MET A 87 13.08 2.69 -4.16
N ALA A 88 13.82 2.37 -3.09
CA ALA A 88 14.03 3.27 -1.96
C ALA A 88 14.80 4.55 -2.36
N ASN A 89 15.78 4.43 -3.26
CA ASN A 89 16.51 5.59 -3.79
C ASN A 89 15.60 6.45 -4.67
N ARG A 90 14.85 5.83 -5.57
CA ARG A 90 13.90 6.52 -6.45
C ARG A 90 12.82 7.24 -5.67
N LEU A 91 12.37 6.74 -4.52
CA LEU A 91 11.43 7.46 -3.66
C LEU A 91 12.03 8.74 -3.04
N ASN A 92 13.34 8.71 -2.76
CA ASN A 92 14.06 9.78 -2.08
C ASN A 92 14.60 10.89 -3.00
N GLU A 93 14.51 10.71 -4.32
CA GLU A 93 14.96 11.71 -5.31
C GLU A 93 14.30 13.10 -5.15
N ASN A 94 14.97 14.11 -5.70
CA ASN A 94 14.64 15.52 -5.55
C ASN A 94 13.45 15.93 -6.42
N ASP A 95 12.28 16.09 -5.78
CA ASP A 95 10.91 16.35 -6.32
C ASP A 95 9.88 15.33 -5.80
N LYS A 96 10.35 14.20 -5.26
CA LYS A 96 9.52 13.13 -4.71
C LYS A 96 9.30 13.27 -3.21
N PHE A 97 9.81 12.35 -2.39
CA PHE A 97 9.79 12.50 -0.94
C PHE A 97 10.91 13.40 -0.42
N ALA A 98 11.80 13.90 -1.28
CA ALA A 98 12.79 14.92 -0.95
C ALA A 98 13.63 14.54 0.29
N GLY A 99 14.10 13.28 0.33
CA GLY A 99 14.88 12.74 1.45
C GLY A 99 14.07 12.34 2.69
N LYS A 100 12.74 12.29 2.60
CA LYS A 100 11.82 11.88 3.67
C LYS A 100 10.98 10.64 3.32
N ALA A 101 11.50 9.72 2.51
CA ALA A 101 10.70 8.58 2.07
C ALA A 101 10.23 7.74 3.25
N GLY A 102 11.10 7.48 4.23
CA GLY A 102 10.74 6.68 5.39
C GLY A 102 9.62 7.29 6.22
N ASP A 103 9.74 8.57 6.57
CA ASP A 103 8.72 9.29 7.35
C ASP A 103 7.37 9.32 6.61
N ARG A 104 7.39 9.45 5.28
CA ARG A 104 6.17 9.46 4.46
C ARG A 104 5.53 8.09 4.35
N LEU A 105 6.33 7.03 4.22
CA LEU A 105 5.82 5.66 4.25
C LEU A 105 5.21 5.34 5.62
N ILE A 106 5.87 5.72 6.72
CA ILE A 106 5.32 5.57 8.07
C ILE A 106 3.97 6.28 8.18
N GLU A 107 3.89 7.55 7.76
CA GLU A 107 2.64 8.33 7.81
C GLU A 107 1.50 7.66 7.02
N ILE A 108 1.79 7.16 5.82
CA ILE A 108 0.77 6.51 4.98
C ILE A 108 0.30 5.19 5.59
N ILE A 109 1.24 4.36 6.06
CA ILE A 109 0.94 3.08 6.70
C ILE A 109 0.15 3.29 8.00
N ASP A 110 0.42 4.37 8.74
CA ASP A 110 -0.27 4.66 10.00
C ASP A 110 -1.75 4.96 9.79
N ARG A 111 -2.09 5.65 8.69
CA ARG A 111 -3.46 6.08 8.39
C ARG A 111 -4.34 5.01 7.76
N MET A 112 -3.78 4.01 7.09
CA MET A 112 -4.58 2.97 6.42
C MET A 112 -5.12 1.90 7.40
N GLU A 113 -6.23 1.27 7.02
CA GLU A 113 -6.79 0.10 7.70
C GLU A 113 -5.82 -1.11 7.63
N SER A 114 -5.89 -1.98 8.65
CA SER A 114 -4.98 -3.11 8.82
C SER A 114 -5.32 -4.37 8.03
N GLU A 115 -6.34 -4.33 7.16
CA GLU A 115 -6.70 -5.45 6.27
C GLU A 115 -5.67 -5.60 5.14
N ASN A 116 -6.07 -5.90 3.91
CA ASN A 116 -5.17 -6.12 2.77
C ASN A 116 -4.50 -4.83 2.21
N LYS A 117 -4.76 -3.66 2.80
CA LYS A 117 -4.24 -2.38 2.30
C LYS A 117 -2.71 -2.27 2.37
N PRO A 118 -2.01 -2.69 3.44
CA PRO A 118 -0.55 -2.65 3.46
C PRO A 118 0.09 -3.44 2.31
N GLU A 119 -0.47 -4.59 1.94
CA GLU A 119 -0.01 -5.42 0.83
C GLU A 119 -0.26 -4.73 -0.53
N ILE A 120 -1.42 -4.10 -0.71
CA ILE A 120 -1.74 -3.30 -1.91
C ILE A 120 -0.80 -2.08 -2.03
N ALA A 121 -0.49 -1.41 -0.91
CA ALA A 121 0.47 -0.31 -0.88
C ALA A 121 1.86 -0.76 -1.32
N ALA A 122 2.31 -1.93 -0.86
CA ALA A 122 3.55 -2.54 -1.34
C ALA A 122 3.49 -2.84 -2.85
N ALA A 123 2.38 -3.38 -3.35
CA ALA A 123 2.18 -3.65 -4.78
C ALA A 123 2.28 -2.38 -5.64
N PHE A 124 1.71 -1.24 -5.21
CA PHE A 124 1.86 0.03 -5.91
C PHE A 124 3.30 0.55 -5.91
N LEU A 125 4.02 0.38 -4.81
CA LEU A 125 5.44 0.72 -4.73
C LEU A 125 6.30 -0.16 -5.63
N LYS A 126 5.98 -1.45 -5.74
CA LYS A 126 6.60 -2.35 -6.72
C LYS A 126 6.31 -1.88 -8.14
N ALA A 127 5.07 -1.57 -8.50
CA ALA A 127 4.74 -1.04 -9.82
C ALA A 127 5.51 0.25 -10.14
N PHE A 128 5.71 1.12 -9.15
CA PHE A 128 6.57 2.30 -9.28
C PHE A 128 8.04 1.91 -9.49
N ALA A 129 8.58 0.97 -8.70
CA ALA A 129 9.95 0.46 -8.79
C ALA A 129 10.28 -0.11 -10.18
N PHE A 130 9.31 -0.76 -10.82
CA PHE A 130 9.42 -1.30 -12.19
C PHE A 130 9.00 -0.31 -13.29
N GLU A 131 8.82 0.97 -12.95
CA GLU A 131 8.50 2.06 -13.89
C GLU A 131 7.16 1.89 -14.62
N HIS A 132 6.26 1.05 -14.11
CA HIS A 132 4.92 0.91 -14.66
C HIS A 132 4.01 2.10 -14.33
N ILE A 133 4.32 2.84 -13.26
CA ILE A 133 3.64 4.07 -12.85
C ILE A 133 4.66 5.15 -12.46
N ASP A 134 4.32 6.41 -12.67
CA ASP A 134 5.13 7.54 -12.22
C ASP A 134 4.84 7.89 -10.75
N PHE A 135 5.64 8.81 -10.19
CA PHE A 135 5.51 9.19 -8.78
C PHE A 135 4.19 9.92 -8.46
N ILE A 136 3.66 10.70 -9.40
CA ILE A 136 2.38 11.40 -9.22
C ILE A 136 1.23 10.38 -9.15
N THR A 137 1.27 9.38 -10.01
CA THR A 137 0.32 8.26 -10.04
C THR A 137 0.42 7.44 -8.77
N LEU A 138 1.64 7.09 -8.32
CA LEU A 138 1.87 6.44 -7.02
C LEU A 138 1.20 7.24 -5.88
N ARG A 139 1.44 8.55 -5.79
CA ARG A 139 0.83 9.39 -4.74
C ARG A 139 -0.70 9.38 -4.79
N ARG A 140 -1.29 9.43 -5.98
CA ARG A 140 -2.75 9.36 -6.15
C ARG A 140 -3.29 8.01 -5.73
N LEU A 141 -2.62 6.92 -6.07
CA LEU A 141 -3.00 5.57 -5.66
C LEU A 141 -2.92 5.38 -4.14
N MET A 142 -1.86 5.87 -3.48
CA MET A 142 -1.73 5.79 -2.02
C MET A 142 -2.86 6.55 -1.31
N VAL A 143 -3.25 7.73 -1.82
CA VAL A 143 -4.39 8.49 -1.27
C VAL A 143 -5.73 7.79 -1.54
N ALA A 144 -5.91 7.20 -2.72
CA ALA A 144 -7.12 6.44 -3.03
C ALA A 144 -7.26 5.22 -2.12
N LEU A 145 -6.17 4.49 -1.91
CA LEU A 145 -6.10 3.33 -1.02
C LEU A 145 -6.36 3.68 0.44
N GLU A 146 -5.84 4.81 0.92
CA GLU A 146 -6.14 5.32 2.26
C GLU A 146 -7.66 5.51 2.45
N ARG A 147 -8.35 6.01 1.43
CA ARG A 147 -9.74 6.47 1.52
C ARG A 147 -10.80 5.41 1.23
N ILE A 148 -10.55 4.47 0.32
CA ILE A 148 -11.54 3.44 -0.03
C ILE A 148 -11.68 2.46 1.15
N PRO A 149 -12.89 2.14 1.65
CA PRO A 149 -13.05 1.09 2.66
C PRO A 149 -12.47 -0.25 2.18
N SER A 150 -11.74 -0.96 3.04
CA SER A 150 -11.11 -2.25 2.72
C SER A 150 -12.07 -3.25 2.06
N PHE A 151 -13.26 -3.40 2.64
CA PHE A 151 -14.30 -4.35 2.24
C PHE A 151 -14.95 -4.03 0.88
N GLU A 152 -14.64 -2.88 0.27
CA GLU A 152 -15.17 -2.47 -1.04
C GLU A 152 -14.10 -2.53 -2.14
N ILE A 153 -12.84 -2.84 -1.82
CA ILE A 153 -11.74 -2.87 -2.80
C ILE A 153 -11.98 -3.90 -3.91
N ASP A 154 -12.62 -5.02 -3.61
CA ASP A 154 -12.89 -6.07 -4.60
C ASP A 154 -14.00 -5.69 -5.57
N GLU A 155 -14.92 -4.81 -5.16
CA GLU A 155 -15.97 -4.29 -6.04
C GLU A 155 -15.39 -3.42 -7.18
N LEU A 156 -14.17 -2.89 -7.02
CA LEU A 156 -13.46 -2.17 -8.09
C LEU A 156 -13.19 -3.05 -9.32
N ASP A 157 -13.04 -4.37 -9.17
CA ASP A 157 -12.80 -5.27 -10.32
C ASP A 157 -14.00 -5.34 -11.27
N THR A 158 -15.20 -5.18 -10.72
CA THR A 158 -16.44 -5.07 -11.48
C THR A 158 -16.64 -3.64 -11.95
N PHE A 159 -16.53 -2.67 -11.05
CA PHE A 159 -16.77 -1.25 -11.34
C PHE A 159 -15.82 -0.67 -12.40
N SER A 160 -14.57 -1.12 -12.45
CA SER A 160 -13.58 -0.67 -13.46
C SER A 160 -13.97 -0.99 -14.91
N LYS A 161 -14.94 -1.88 -15.13
CA LYS A 161 -15.46 -2.25 -16.45
C LYS A 161 -16.69 -1.43 -16.85
N TYR A 162 -17.13 -0.50 -16.00
CA TYR A 162 -18.35 0.26 -16.24
C TYR A 162 -18.13 1.35 -17.29
N ASP A 163 -19.14 1.51 -18.14
CA ASP A 163 -19.25 2.52 -19.17
C ASP A 163 -20.70 3.04 -19.26
N GLU A 164 -20.94 3.96 -20.19
CA GLU A 164 -22.24 4.60 -20.37
C GLU A 164 -23.38 3.60 -20.67
N ASN A 165 -23.07 2.41 -21.18
CA ASN A 165 -24.04 1.41 -21.62
C ASN A 165 -24.33 0.35 -20.54
N ASN A 166 -23.39 0.08 -19.63
CA ASN A 166 -23.49 -1.04 -18.67
C ASN A 166 -23.51 -0.64 -17.18
N HIS A 167 -23.57 0.66 -16.87
CA HIS A 167 -23.54 1.22 -15.50
C HIS A 167 -24.70 0.84 -14.57
N HIS A 168 -25.80 0.28 -15.09
CA HIS A 168 -27.01 -0.05 -14.31
C HIS A 168 -26.84 -1.22 -13.32
N GLN A 169 -25.64 -1.76 -13.18
CA GLN A 169 -25.37 -3.00 -12.44
C GLN A 169 -25.11 -2.79 -10.93
N ILE A 170 -24.75 -1.58 -10.48
CA ILE A 170 -24.65 -1.25 -9.04
C ILE A 170 -25.69 -0.17 -8.73
N SER A 171 -26.66 -0.52 -7.87
CA SER A 171 -27.65 0.42 -7.33
C SER A 171 -27.32 0.91 -5.92
N ASP A 172 -26.20 0.47 -5.34
CA ASP A 172 -25.77 0.89 -4.02
C ASP A 172 -25.12 2.27 -4.08
N GLU A 173 -25.87 3.29 -3.64
CA GLU A 173 -25.42 4.67 -3.59
C GLU A 173 -24.19 4.86 -2.69
N ALA A 174 -24.13 4.15 -1.55
CA ALA A 174 -23.04 4.29 -0.59
C ALA A 174 -21.71 3.79 -1.18
N LEU A 175 -21.75 2.65 -1.88
CA LEU A 175 -20.60 2.08 -2.60
C LEU A 175 -20.11 3.04 -3.70
N LEU A 176 -21.01 3.60 -4.51
CA LEU A 176 -20.60 4.52 -5.57
C LEU A 176 -20.02 5.83 -4.99
N LEU A 177 -20.56 6.32 -3.88
CA LEU A 177 -20.01 7.48 -3.18
C LEU A 177 -18.63 7.21 -2.58
N SER A 178 -18.38 5.99 -2.07
CA SER A 178 -17.06 5.62 -1.56
C SER A 178 -15.99 5.67 -2.67
N PHE A 179 -16.32 5.16 -3.87
CA PHE A 179 -15.44 5.22 -5.03
C PHE A 179 -15.16 6.67 -5.44
N VAL A 180 -16.18 7.52 -5.47
CA VAL A 180 -16.00 8.95 -5.78
C VAL A 180 -15.13 9.64 -4.73
N ASN A 181 -15.35 9.39 -3.44
CA ASN A 181 -14.58 9.99 -2.35
C ASN A 181 -13.11 9.54 -2.35
N ALA A 182 -12.84 8.31 -2.79
CA ALA A 182 -11.50 7.79 -3.03
C ALA A 182 -10.85 8.32 -4.34
N GLY A 183 -11.60 9.02 -5.19
CA GLY A 183 -11.13 9.49 -6.51
C GLY A 183 -11.10 8.39 -7.59
N LEU A 184 -11.73 7.26 -7.33
CA LEU A 184 -11.83 6.10 -8.21
C LEU A 184 -13.12 6.16 -9.06
N GLY A 185 -14.13 6.90 -8.63
CA GLY A 185 -15.33 7.22 -9.39
C GLY A 185 -15.40 8.69 -9.83
N LYS A 186 -16.07 8.96 -10.94
CA LYS A 186 -16.41 10.30 -11.43
C LYS A 186 -17.86 10.35 -11.90
N ASN A 187 -18.57 11.43 -11.61
CA ASN A 187 -19.86 11.71 -12.23
C ASN A 187 -19.63 12.28 -13.64
N ASN A 188 -20.34 11.78 -14.65
CA ASN A 188 -20.20 12.25 -16.03
C ASN A 188 -20.92 13.58 -16.34
N GLY A 189 -21.66 14.15 -15.38
CA GLY A 189 -22.32 15.46 -15.50
C GLY A 189 -23.56 15.46 -16.38
N GLY A 190 -24.22 14.32 -16.59
CA GLY A 190 -25.41 14.20 -17.44
C GLY A 190 -26.61 15.02 -16.92
N PHE A 191 -27.39 15.58 -17.85
CA PHE A 191 -28.56 16.44 -17.57
C PHE A 191 -29.65 15.77 -16.72
N GLU A 192 -29.75 14.43 -16.72
CA GLU A 192 -30.75 13.65 -15.96
C GLU A 192 -30.21 13.05 -14.65
N GLY A 193 -29.17 13.66 -14.07
CA GLY A 193 -28.58 13.21 -12.78
C GLY A 193 -27.19 12.59 -12.91
N GLY A 194 -26.73 12.37 -14.15
CA GLY A 194 -25.43 11.79 -14.45
C GLY A 194 -25.27 10.35 -13.95
N ILE A 195 -24.19 9.71 -14.37
CA ILE A 195 -23.82 8.36 -13.93
C ILE A 195 -22.42 8.39 -13.35
N ILE A 196 -22.17 7.52 -12.37
CA ILE A 196 -20.85 7.36 -11.78
C ILE A 196 -20.09 6.31 -12.60
N LEU A 197 -18.96 6.72 -13.17
CA LEU A 197 -18.08 5.91 -13.99
C LEU A 197 -16.69 5.80 -13.35
N PRO A 198 -15.92 4.75 -13.64
CA PRO A 198 -14.55 4.64 -13.16
C PRO A 198 -13.67 5.77 -13.73
N THR A 199 -12.70 6.21 -12.92
CA THR A 199 -11.63 7.10 -13.38
C THR A 199 -10.49 6.31 -14.01
N ASP A 200 -9.59 6.97 -14.73
CA ASP A 200 -8.36 6.32 -15.23
C ASP A 200 -7.51 5.79 -14.07
N LEU A 201 -7.54 6.49 -12.91
CA LEU A 201 -6.89 6.04 -11.69
C LEU A 201 -7.49 4.72 -11.18
N CYS A 202 -8.81 4.51 -11.31
CA CYS A 202 -9.45 3.23 -10.98
C CYS A 202 -8.93 2.07 -11.82
N ALA A 203 -8.74 2.29 -13.13
CA ALA A 203 -8.17 1.26 -14.00
C ALA A 203 -6.73 0.92 -13.60
N VAL A 204 -5.91 1.94 -13.27
CA VAL A 204 -4.54 1.74 -12.78
C VAL A 204 -4.53 1.03 -11.42
N PHE A 205 -5.43 1.42 -10.51
CA PHE A 205 -5.58 0.81 -9.19
C PHE A 205 -5.85 -0.69 -9.33
N VAL A 206 -6.89 -1.08 -10.08
CA VAL A 206 -7.26 -2.48 -10.30
C VAL A 206 -6.13 -3.26 -10.97
N ARG A 207 -5.45 -2.66 -11.95
CA ARG A 207 -4.33 -3.30 -12.64
C ARG A 207 -3.16 -3.63 -11.70
N PHE A 208 -2.87 -2.77 -10.73
CA PHE A 208 -1.66 -2.91 -9.91
C PHE A 208 -1.92 -3.28 -8.43
N LYS A 209 -3.18 -3.44 -7.98
CA LYS A 209 -3.49 -3.77 -6.57
C LYS A 209 -2.89 -5.11 -6.10
N GLY A 210 -2.60 -6.01 -7.04
CA GLY A 210 -1.94 -7.29 -6.80
C GLY A 210 -0.64 -7.47 -7.59
N PHE A 211 0.03 -6.38 -7.97
CA PHE A 211 1.24 -6.45 -8.80
C PHE A 211 2.34 -7.29 -8.16
N LYS A 212 2.85 -8.24 -8.95
CA LYS A 212 4.05 -9.03 -8.68
C LYS A 212 4.94 -8.93 -9.92
N PRO A 213 6.26 -8.71 -9.76
CA PRO A 213 7.19 -8.77 -10.88
C PRO A 213 7.25 -10.19 -11.47
N GLU A 214 7.58 -10.26 -12.76
CA GLU A 214 7.79 -11.52 -13.49
C GLU A 214 9.08 -12.25 -13.09
#